data_AF-A0A1V4RSS7-F1
#
_entry.id   AF-A0A1V4RSS7-F1
#
_cell.length_a   1.000
_cell.length_b   1.000
_cell.length_c   1.000
_cell.angle_alpha   90.00
_cell.angle_beta   90.00
_cell.angle_gamma   90.00
#
_symmetry.space_group_name_H-M   'P 1'
#
loop_
_entity.id
_entity.type
_entity.pdbx_description
1 polymer ?
#
loop_
_entity_poly.entity_id
_entity_poly.type
_entity_poly.pdbx_seq_one_letter_code
_entity_poly.pdbx_strand_id
1 'polypeptide(L)'
;MNIVFFAIILISFITACWHQFTWIPAHGSTPPMAMLSKAIIESASSSVELAIGLIGVMALFLGLMKIAEEGGLLNILAGLIRPLMIRLFPDVPENHPAMGSMILNMAANVMGLGNAATPFGIKAMQ
;
A
#
# COMPACT_ATOMS: atom_id res chain seq x y z
N MET A 1 13.42 14.79 3.51
CA MET A 1 12.47 14.89 2.38
C MET A 1 13.18 14.35 1.15
N ASN A 2 12.62 13.35 0.45
CA ASN A 2 13.26 12.80 -0.74
C ASN A 2 13.39 13.90 -1.82
N ILE A 3 14.51 13.94 -2.55
CA ILE A 3 14.77 14.97 -3.58
C ILE A 3 13.66 14.98 -4.62
N VAL A 4 13.15 13.80 -4.98
CA VAL A 4 12.03 13.63 -5.91
C VAL A 4 10.78 14.38 -5.44
N PHE A 5 10.44 14.26 -4.16
CA PHE A 5 9.25 14.92 -3.60
C PHE A 5 9.40 16.44 -3.59
N PHE A 6 10.59 16.94 -3.24
CA PHE A 6 10.89 18.37 -3.31
C PHE A 6 10.79 18.89 -4.75
N ALA A 7 11.33 18.15 -5.73
CA ALA A 7 11.27 18.53 -7.13
C ALA A 7 9.82 18.66 -7.64
N ILE A 8 8.93 17.74 -7.26
CA ILE A 8 7.50 17.79 -7.65
C ILE A 8 6.83 19.06 -7.11
N ILE A 9 7.06 19.40 -5.84
CA ILE A 9 6.51 20.64 -5.25
C ILE A 9 7.05 21.88 -5.95
N LEU A 10 8.36 21.92 -6.19
CA LEU A 10 9.02 23.05 -6.83
C LEU A 10 8.50 23.27 -8.26
N ILE A 11 8.33 22.20 -9.04
CA ILE A 11 7.76 22.26 -10.38
C ILE A 11 6.32 22.79 -10.33
N SER A 12 5.46 22.27 -9.45
CA SER A 12 4.07 22.73 -9.30
C SER A 12 3.96 24.21 -8.90
N PHE A 13 4.89 24.70 -8.08
CA PHE A 13 4.94 26.12 -7.72
C PHE A 13 5.42 26.98 -8.90
N ILE A 14 6.47 26.57 -9.60
CA ILE A 14 6.99 27.29 -10.78
C ILE A 14 5.93 27.37 -11.88
N THR A 15 5.21 26.28 -12.14
CA THR A 15 4.13 26.28 -13.16
C THR A 15 2.98 27.20 -12.76
N ALA A 16 2.58 27.22 -11.48
CA ALA A 16 1.56 28.15 -10.99
C ALA A 16 2.01 29.61 -11.09
N CYS A 17 3.28 29.91 -10.75
CA CYS A 17 3.86 31.24 -10.93
C CYS A 17 3.88 31.66 -12.41
N TRP A 18 4.34 30.78 -13.31
CA TRP A 18 4.34 31.05 -14.75
C TRP A 18 2.93 31.36 -15.25
N HIS A 19 1.96 30.52 -14.90
CA HIS A 19 0.57 30.75 -15.24
C HIS A 19 0.03 32.06 -14.66
N GLN A 20 0.41 32.43 -13.43
CA GLN A 20 0.01 33.68 -12.79
C GLN A 20 0.51 34.91 -13.56
N PHE A 21 1.72 34.86 -14.13
CA PHE A 21 2.28 35.96 -14.92
C PHE A 21 1.66 36.06 -16.32
N THR A 22 1.32 34.93 -16.94
CA THR A 22 0.67 34.91 -18.27
C THR A 22 -0.86 35.03 -18.20
N TRP A 23 -1.43 35.10 -17.00
CA TRP A 23 -2.87 35.10 -16.79
C TRP A 23 -3.49 36.47 -17.09
N ILE A 24 -4.53 36.45 -17.93
CA ILE A 24 -5.37 37.60 -18.22
C ILE A 24 -6.64 37.46 -17.36
N PRO A 25 -6.92 38.41 -16.45
CA PRO A 25 -8.08 38.32 -15.57
C PRO A 25 -9.38 38.45 -16.38
N ALA A 26 -10.08 37.33 -16.56
CA ALA A 26 -11.44 37.29 -17.10
C ALA A 26 -12.46 37.30 -15.95
N HIS A 27 -13.64 37.90 -16.16
CA HIS A 27 -14.69 37.97 -15.13
C HIS A 27 -15.09 36.56 -14.66
N GLY A 28 -14.92 36.28 -13.35
CA GLY A 28 -15.23 34.99 -12.73
C GLY A 28 -14.10 33.95 -12.71
N SER A 29 -12.90 34.27 -13.21
CA SER A 29 -11.76 33.34 -13.16
C SER A 29 -10.98 33.42 -11.83
N THR A 30 -10.69 32.26 -11.24
CA THR A 30 -9.86 32.15 -10.03
C THR A 30 -8.37 32.28 -10.35
N PRO A 31 -7.59 33.07 -9.59
CA PRO A 31 -6.17 33.24 -9.87
C PRO A 31 -5.41 31.92 -9.69
N PRO A 32 -4.44 31.60 -10.57
CA PRO A 32 -3.64 30.37 -10.51
C PRO A 32 -3.06 30.05 -9.13
N MET A 33 -2.55 31.04 -8.41
CA MET A 33 -2.01 30.84 -7.05
C MET A 33 -3.08 30.45 -6.01
N ALA A 34 -4.30 30.97 -6.13
CA ALA A 34 -5.40 30.59 -5.25
C ALA A 34 -5.92 29.19 -5.57
N MET A 35 -5.94 28.80 -6.86
CA MET A 35 -6.26 27.43 -7.26
C MET A 35 -5.24 26.43 -6.71
N LEU A 36 -3.94 26.76 -6.77
CA LEU A 36 -2.89 25.92 -6.19
C LEU A 36 -3.10 25.73 -4.68
N SER A 37 -3.33 26.82 -3.94
CA SER A 37 -3.58 26.77 -2.49
C SER A 37 -4.79 25.90 -2.15
N LYS A 38 -5.92 26.09 -2.87
CA LYS A 38 -7.12 25.28 -2.68
C LYS A 38 -6.86 23.80 -2.96
N ALA A 39 -6.19 23.48 -4.08
CA ALA A 39 -5.90 22.11 -4.47
C ALA A 39 -5.00 21.39 -3.45
N ILE A 40 -4.03 22.09 -2.85
CA ILE A 40 -3.18 21.53 -1.79
C ILE A 40 -4.01 21.15 -0.56
N ILE A 41 -4.89 22.04 -0.10
CA ILE A 41 -5.74 21.77 1.08
C ILE A 41 -6.73 20.64 0.79
N GLU A 42 -7.37 20.66 -0.38
CA GLU A 42 -8.33 19.62 -0.79
C GLU A 42 -7.64 18.25 -0.88
N SER A 43 -6.47 18.19 -1.53
CA SER A 43 -5.68 16.96 -1.63
C SER A 43 -5.25 16.43 -0.26
N ALA A 44 -4.86 17.32 0.66
CA ALA A 44 -4.52 16.94 2.04
C ALA A 44 -5.73 16.34 2.76
N SER A 45 -6.91 16.95 2.63
CA SER A 45 -8.16 16.45 3.23
C SER A 45 -8.53 15.07 2.69
N SER A 46 -8.54 14.91 1.36
CA SER A 46 -8.83 13.61 0.72
C SER A 46 -7.84 12.53 1.13
N SER A 47 -6.56 12.89 1.29
CA SER A 47 -5.53 11.95 1.76
C SER A 47 -5.80 11.47 3.18
N VAL A 48 -6.25 12.36 4.07
CA VAL A 48 -6.61 12.01 5.46
C VAL A 48 -7.86 11.12 5.49
N GLU A 49 -8.90 11.46 4.73
CA GLU A 49 -10.12 10.66 4.63
C GLU A 49 -9.83 9.24 4.14
N LEU A 50 -9.01 9.11 3.09
CA LEU A 50 -8.54 7.83 2.58
C LEU A 50 -7.75 7.06 3.66
N ALA A 51 -6.81 7.72 4.34
CA ALA A 51 -5.99 7.08 5.37
C ALA A 51 -6.84 6.53 6.52
N ILE A 52 -7.83 7.30 7.00
CA ILE A 52 -8.73 6.86 8.07
C ILE A 52 -9.57 5.66 7.61
N GLY A 53 -10.13 5.70 6.39
CA GLY A 53 -10.88 4.58 5.82
C GLY A 53 -10.03 3.31 5.73
N LEU A 54 -8.79 3.44 5.26
CA LEU A 54 -7.85 2.33 5.17
C LEU A 54 -7.44 1.79 6.54
N ILE A 55 -7.23 2.64 7.55
CA ILE A 55 -6.89 2.20 8.91
C ILE A 55 -8.00 1.32 9.49
N GLY A 56 -9.27 1.72 9.34
CA GLY A 56 -10.40 0.95 9.87
C GLY A 56 -10.50 -0.46 9.25
N VAL A 57 -10.41 -0.53 7.93
CA VAL A 57 -10.41 -1.82 7.21
C VAL A 57 -9.19 -2.65 7.60
N MET A 58 -8.00 -2.06 7.60
CA MET A 58 -6.78 -2.76 7.97
C MET A 58 -6.81 -3.30 9.40
N ALA A 59 -7.30 -2.52 10.37
CA ALA A 59 -7.41 -2.96 11.75
C ALA A 59 -8.36 -4.17 11.91
N LEU A 60 -9.51 -4.15 11.23
CA LEU A 60 -10.47 -5.27 11.22
C LEU A 60 -9.82 -6.53 10.65
N PHE A 61 -9.21 -6.41 9.47
CA PHE A 61 -8.63 -7.53 8.75
C PHE A 61 -7.40 -8.11 9.47
N LEU A 62 -6.53 -7.26 10.01
CA LEU A 62 -5.38 -7.68 10.83
C LEU A 62 -5.83 -8.36 12.14
N GLY A 63 -6.87 -7.85 12.80
CA GLY A 63 -7.46 -8.46 13.98
C GLY A 63 -8.01 -9.86 13.70
N LEU A 64 -8.77 -10.00 12.61
CA LEU A 64 -9.29 -11.30 12.17
C LEU A 64 -8.17 -12.28 11.82
N MET A 65 -7.11 -11.82 11.15
CA MET A 65 -5.97 -12.66 10.82
C MET A 65 -5.27 -13.19 12.08
N LYS A 66 -5.10 -12.33 13.08
CA LYS A 66 -4.47 -12.73 14.33
C LYS A 66 -5.26 -13.82 15.05
N ILE A 67 -6.59 -13.73 15.03
CA ILE A 67 -7.48 -14.79 15.54
C ILE A 67 -7.32 -16.08 14.73
N ALA A 68 -7.27 -15.99 13.39
CA ALA A 68 -7.06 -17.15 12.52
C ALA A 68 -5.67 -17.80 12.70
N GLU A 69 -4.65 -17.01 13.02
CA GLU A 69 -3.30 -17.47 13.35
C GLU A 69 -3.27 -18.22 14.67
N GLU A 70 -3.81 -17.60 15.73
CA GLU A 70 -3.92 -18.22 17.05
C GLU A 70 -4.81 -19.47 17.02
N GLY A 71 -5.84 -19.49 16.17
CA GLY A 71 -6.71 -20.63 15.92
C GLY A 71 -6.12 -21.74 15.04
N GLY A 72 -4.90 -21.56 14.52
CA GLY A 72 -4.21 -22.58 13.71
C GLY A 72 -4.72 -22.71 12.27
N LEU A 73 -5.65 -21.86 11.82
CA LEU A 73 -6.20 -21.90 10.46
C LEU A 73 -5.12 -21.70 9.40
N LEU A 74 -4.12 -20.85 9.67
CA LEU A 74 -2.98 -20.67 8.77
C LEU A 74 -2.17 -21.96 8.59
N ASN A 75 -2.02 -22.78 9.64
CA ASN A 75 -1.29 -24.04 9.54
C ASN A 75 -2.06 -25.07 8.68
N ILE A 76 -3.39 -25.08 8.78
CA ILE A 76 -4.26 -25.94 7.97
C ILE A 76 -4.20 -25.53 6.50
N LEU A 77 -4.38 -24.23 6.22
CA LEU A 77 -4.25 -23.69 4.86
C LEU A 77 -2.85 -23.91 4.30
N ALA A 78 -1.83 -23.78 5.15
CA ALA A 78 -0.47 -24.05 4.74
C ALA A 78 -0.26 -25.51 4.34
N GLY A 79 -0.81 -26.46 5.10
CA GLY A 79 -0.80 -27.88 4.74
C GLY A 79 -1.52 -28.16 3.42
N LEU A 80 -2.60 -27.43 3.12
CA LEU A 80 -3.38 -27.59 1.88
C LEU A 80 -2.66 -27.02 0.65
N ILE A 81 -1.94 -25.91 0.81
CA ILE A 81 -1.16 -25.25 -0.26
C ILE A 81 0.21 -25.90 -0.46
N ARG A 82 0.76 -26.53 0.58
CA ARG A 82 2.07 -27.22 0.55
C ARG A 82 2.29 -28.13 -0.67
N PRO A 83 1.39 -29.04 -1.07
CA PRO A 83 1.63 -29.90 -2.24
C PRO A 83 1.75 -29.10 -3.55
N LEU A 84 1.01 -28.00 -3.69
CA LEU A 84 1.10 -27.12 -4.85
C LEU A 84 2.46 -26.39 -4.87
N MET A 85 2.93 -25.92 -3.71
CA MET A 85 4.20 -25.19 -3.62
C MET A 85 5.42 -26.09 -3.83
N ILE A 86 5.42 -27.32 -3.30
CA ILE A 86 6.49 -28.30 -3.56
C ILE A 86 6.57 -28.63 -5.07
N ARG A 87 5.41 -28.66 -5.76
CA ARG A 87 5.35 -28.88 -7.21
C ARG A 87 5.89 -27.68 -8.00
N LEU A 88 5.58 -26.46 -7.58
CA LEU A 88 6.01 -25.22 -8.23
C LEU A 88 7.48 -24.87 -7.96
N PHE A 89 7.99 -25.19 -6.77
CA PHE A 89 9.33 -24.88 -6.31
C PHE A 89 10.07 -26.16 -5.85
N PRO A 90 10.40 -27.07 -6.79
CA PRO A 90 11.04 -28.34 -6.46
C PRO A 90 12.45 -28.20 -5.89
N ASP A 91 13.12 -27.07 -6.16
CA ASP A 91 14.47 -26.78 -5.65
C ASP A 91 14.49 -26.39 -4.16
N VAL A 92 13.32 -26.09 -3.56
CA VAL A 92 13.20 -25.73 -2.15
C VAL A 92 12.76 -26.97 -1.35
N PRO A 93 13.60 -27.49 -0.43
CA PRO A 93 13.24 -28.65 0.37
C PRO A 93 11.99 -28.40 1.20
N GLU A 94 11.15 -29.42 1.32
CA GLU A 94 9.86 -29.32 2.02
C GLU A 94 9.98 -28.89 3.48
N ASN A 95 11.10 -29.20 4.15
CA ASN A 95 11.35 -28.87 5.55
C ASN A 95 12.12 -27.56 5.73
N HIS A 96 12.36 -26.81 4.65
CA HIS A 96 13.06 -25.54 4.71
C HIS A 96 12.12 -24.45 5.27
N PRO A 97 12.57 -23.61 6.23
CA PRO A 97 11.76 -22.54 6.83
C PRO A 97 11.23 -21.52 5.79
N ALA A 98 11.97 -21.30 4.69
CA ALA A 98 11.50 -20.48 3.57
C ALA A 98 10.21 -21.02 2.94
N MET A 99 10.04 -22.35 2.91
CA MET A 99 8.85 -22.98 2.33
C MET A 99 7.58 -22.63 3.10
N GLY A 100 7.66 -22.67 4.43
CA GLY A 100 6.58 -22.24 5.32
C GLY A 100 6.25 -20.75 5.15
N SER A 101 7.27 -19.89 5.07
CA SER A 101 7.09 -18.45 4.90
C SER A 101 6.45 -18.05 3.57
N MET A 102 6.80 -18.72 2.47
CA MET A 102 6.13 -18.54 1.16
C MET A 102 4.67 -18.95 1.21
N ILE A 103 4.37 -20.10 1.82
CA ILE A 103 3.01 -20.61 1.94
C ILE A 103 2.15 -19.67 2.79
N LEU A 104 2.68 -19.14 3.90
CA LEU A 104 2.00 -18.16 4.74
C LEU A 104 1.76 -16.84 4.01
N ASN A 105 2.72 -16.36 3.20
CA ASN A 105 2.54 -15.19 2.35
C ASN A 105 1.40 -15.38 1.35
N MET A 106 1.35 -16.55 0.68
CA MET A 106 0.31 -16.89 -0.28
C MET A 106 -1.07 -16.98 0.39
N ALA A 107 -1.15 -17.65 1.54
CA ALA A 107 -2.39 -17.78 2.31
C ALA A 107 -2.92 -16.41 2.78
N ALA A 108 -2.03 -15.52 3.24
CA ALA A 108 -2.39 -14.16 3.61
C ALA A 108 -2.90 -13.34 2.40
N ASN A 109 -2.25 -13.47 1.23
CA ASN A 109 -2.72 -12.82 0.00
C ASN A 109 -4.12 -13.32 -0.43
N VAL A 110 -4.37 -14.64 -0.41
CA VAL A 110 -5.66 -15.24 -0.77
C VAL A 110 -6.79 -14.77 0.16
N MET A 111 -6.48 -14.52 1.44
CA MET A 111 -7.42 -14.02 2.44
C MET A 111 -7.71 -12.51 2.31
N GLY A 112 -7.17 -11.83 1.29
CA GLY A 112 -7.34 -10.39 1.08
C GLY A 112 -6.46 -9.53 2.00
N LEU A 113 -5.46 -10.13 2.64
CA LEU A 113 -4.61 -9.52 3.65
C LEU A 113 -3.24 -9.13 3.08
N GLY A 114 -3.21 -8.60 1.85
CA GLY A 114 -1.96 -8.30 1.14
C GLY A 114 -0.98 -7.42 1.93
N ASN A 115 -1.49 -6.48 2.73
CA ASN A 115 -0.67 -5.63 3.60
C ASN A 115 0.00 -6.40 4.77
N ALA A 116 -0.62 -7.49 5.25
CA ALA A 116 -0.05 -8.40 6.24
C ALA A 116 0.82 -9.50 5.61
N ALA A 117 0.65 -9.77 4.31
CA ALA A 117 1.40 -10.78 3.58
C ALA A 117 2.89 -10.41 3.45
N THR A 118 3.19 -9.11 3.26
CA THR A 118 4.54 -8.58 3.04
C THR A 118 5.63 -9.08 4.01
N PRO A 119 5.46 -9.03 5.35
CA PRO A 119 6.47 -9.56 6.29
C PRO A 119 6.75 -11.07 6.13
N PHE A 120 5.75 -11.87 5.77
CA PHE A 120 5.95 -13.28 5.47
C PHE A 120 6.72 -13.48 4.17
N GLY A 121 6.50 -12.62 3.17
CA GLY A 121 7.23 -12.64 1.91
C GLY A 121 8.71 -12.33 2.10
N ILE A 122 9.03 -11.35 2.95
CA ILE A 122 10.43 -11.03 3.29
C ILE A 122 11.12 -12.21 3.98
N LYS A 123 10.46 -12.85 4.95
CA LYS A 123 10.98 -14.08 5.61
C LYS A 123 11.16 -15.27 4.65
N ALA A 124 10.49 -15.24 3.50
CA ALA A 124 10.60 -16.30 2.49
C ALA A 124 11.81 -16.10 1.56
N MET A 125 12.29 -14.85 1.42
CA MET A 125 13.45 -14.50 0.61
C MET A 125 14.77 -14.52 1.40
N GLN A 126 14.69 -14.44 2.73
CA GLN A 126 15.82 -14.57 3.67
C GLN A 126 16.06 -16.03 4.03
#